data_AF-A0A349AX16-F1
#
_entry.id   AF-A0A349AX16-F1
#
_cell.length_a   1.000
_cell.length_b   1.000
_cell.length_c   1.000
_cell.angle_alpha   90.00
_cell.angle_beta   90.00
_cell.angle_gamma   90.00
#
_symmetry.space_group_name_H-M   'P 1'
#
loop_
_entity.id
_entity.type
_entity.pdbx_description
1 polymer ?
#
loop_
_entity_poly.entity_id
_entity_poly.type
_entity_poly.pdbx_seq_one_letter_code
_entity_poly.pdbx_strand_id
1 'polypeptide(L)' 'EIIERLEQGSPAAAIIEASKEAVLTVVGSRGRGGFAGLVLGSVSGSVLAHADSAVMVIRA' A
#
# COMPACT_ATOMS: atom_id res chain seq x y z
N GLU A 1 19.80 5.67 -1.97
CA GLU A 1 19.35 6.70 -1.02
C GLU A 1 17.96 6.34 -0.56
N ILE A 2 17.62 6.59 0.71
CA ILE A 2 16.28 6.35 1.25
C ILE A 2 15.67 7.71 1.54
N ILE A 3 14.50 7.96 0.96
CA ILE A 3 13.72 9.17 1.20
C ILE A 3 12.48 8.75 1.97
N GLU A 4 12.30 9.34 3.16
CA GLU A 4 11.11 9.14 3.96
C GLU A 4 10.13 10.29 3.72
N ARG A 5 8.83 9.96 3.60
CA ARG A 5 7.77 10.96 3.44
C ARG A 5 6.62 10.64 4.38
N LEU A 6 6.16 11.66 5.11
CA LEU A 6 5.00 11.59 5.98
C LEU A 6 3.89 12.44 5.38
N GLU A 7 2.77 11.80 5.04
CA GLU A 7 1.62 12.44 4.42
C GLU A 7 0.40 12.41 5.35
N GLN A 8 -0.46 13.42 5.26
CA GLN A 8 -1.76 13.42 5.94
C GLN A 8 -2.88 13.00 4.97
N GLY A 9 -3.85 12.24 5.47
CA GLY A 9 -5.04 11.84 4.72
C GLY A 9 -5.14 10.33 4.53
N SER A 10 -5.74 9.90 3.42
CA SER A 10 -5.94 8.49 3.11
C SER A 10 -4.61 7.81 2.74
N PRO A 11 -4.15 6.79 3.48
CA PRO A 11 -2.92 6.09 3.15
C PRO A 11 -2.95 5.46 1.76
N ALA A 12 -4.10 4.91 1.35
CA ALA A 12 -4.24 4.31 0.03
C ALA A 12 -4.06 5.35 -1.09
N ALA A 13 -4.68 6.53 -0.95
CA ALA A 13 -4.58 7.58 -1.95
C ALA A 13 -3.13 8.10 -2.09
N ALA A 14 -2.45 8.33 -0.96
CA ALA A 14 -1.06 8.78 -0.97
C ALA A 14 -0.12 7.76 -1.63
N ILE A 15 -0.30 6.46 -1.33
CA ILE A 15 0.50 5.39 -1.94
C ILE A 15 0.21 5.26 -3.44
N ILE A 16 -1.06 5.33 -3.86
CA ILE A 16 -1.44 5.28 -5.28
C ILE A 16 -0.81 6.43 -6.05
N GLU A 17 -0.84 7.66 -5.51
CA GLU A 17 -0.22 8.81 -6.17
C GLU A 17 1.30 8.63 -6.29
N ALA A 18 1.97 8.23 -5.22
CA ALA A 18 3.40 7.95 -5.25
C ALA A 18 3.77 6.80 -6.21
N SER A 19 2.84 5.89 -6.47
CA SER A 19 3.07 4.75 -7.36
C SER A 19 3.29 5.15 -8.82
N LYS A 20 2.86 6.35 -9.23
CA LYS A 20 3.08 6.89 -10.59
C LYS A 20 4.55 7.06 -10.94
N GLU A 21 5.39 7.30 -9.93
CA GLU A 21 6.83 7.49 -10.09
C GLU A 21 7.61 6.23 -9.66
N ALA A 22 6.93 5.17 -9.21
CA ALA A 22 7.55 3.97 -8.70
C ALA A 22 7.65 2.88 -9.78
N VAL A 23 8.74 2.12 -9.77
CA VAL A 23 8.84 0.88 -10.57
C VAL A 23 8.13 -0.28 -9.88
N LEU A 24 8.08 -0.26 -8.55
CA LEU A 24 7.44 -1.28 -7.71
C LEU A 24 6.90 -0.66 -6.43
N THR A 25 5.62 -0.86 -6.15
CA THR A 25 5.01 -0.50 -4.88
C THR A 25 4.93 -1.72 -3.98
N VAL A 26 5.47 -1.62 -2.76
CA VAL A 26 5.46 -2.71 -1.78
C VAL A 26 4.55 -2.33 -0.61
N VAL A 27 3.58 -3.20 -0.31
CA VAL A 27 2.66 -3.01 0.82
C VAL A 27 2.55 -4.28 1.67
N GLY A 28 2.29 -4.10 2.96
CA GLY A 28 1.94 -5.23 3.83
C GLY A 28 0.56 -5.78 3.52
N SER A 29 0.36 -7.08 3.71
CA SER A 29 -0.93 -7.76 3.49
C SER A 29 -2.04 -7.28 4.43
N ARG A 30 -1.68 -6.77 5.63
CA ARG A 30 -2.61 -6.26 6.65
C ARG A 30 -1.99 -5.17 7.52
N GLY A 31 -2.85 -4.33 8.11
CA GLY A 31 -2.48 -3.37 9.14
C GLY A 31 -2.53 -3.94 10.56
N ARG A 32 -2.34 -3.07 11.56
CA ARG A 32 -2.18 -3.42 12.98
C ARG A 32 -3.48 -3.79 13.72
N GLY A 33 -4.66 -3.59 13.11
CA GLY A 33 -5.98 -3.74 13.75
C GLY A 33 -6.95 -4.72 13.05
N GLY A 34 -6.44 -5.79 12.44
CA GLY A 34 -7.21 -6.60 11.49
C GLY A 34 -8.29 -7.51 12.10
N PHE A 35 -9.43 -7.62 11.41
CA PHE A 35 -10.42 -8.68 11.60
C PHE A 35 -9.78 -10.04 11.28
N ALA A 36 -9.91 -11.00 12.20
CA ALA A 36 -9.44 -12.36 11.98
C ALA A 36 -10.09 -12.95 10.71
N GLY A 37 -9.26 -13.36 9.74
CA GLY A 37 -9.70 -14.07 8.53
C GLY A 37 -9.59 -13.31 7.19
N LEU A 38 -9.57 -11.98 7.17
CA LEU A 38 -9.54 -11.22 5.90
C LEU A 38 -8.20 -11.33 5.19
N VAL A 39 -8.05 -11.86 3.97
CA VAL A 39 -6.72 -12.04 3.33
C VAL A 39 -5.95 -10.73 3.09
N LEU A 40 -6.66 -9.64 2.73
CA LEU A 40 -6.10 -8.31 2.46
C LEU A 40 -6.70 -7.25 3.39
N GLY A 41 -5.87 -6.27 3.79
CA GLY A 41 -6.33 -5.04 4.44
C GLY A 41 -6.89 -4.03 3.43
N SER A 42 -7.61 -3.01 3.93
CA SER A 42 -8.22 -1.96 3.10
C SER A 42 -7.18 -1.23 2.23
N VAL A 43 -6.05 -0.83 2.81
CA VAL A 43 -4.98 -0.13 2.09
C VAL A 43 -4.36 -1.02 1.01
N SER A 44 -3.95 -2.24 1.36
CA SER A 44 -3.34 -3.16 0.39
C SER A 44 -4.29 -3.54 -0.74
N GLY A 45 -5.60 -3.70 -0.44
CA GLY A 45 -6.61 -3.97 -1.46
C GLY A 45 -6.81 -2.79 -2.40
N SER A 46 -6.92 -1.57 -1.86
CA SER A 46 -7.03 -0.36 -2.68
C SER A 46 -5.81 -0.11 -3.54
N VAL A 47 -4.59 -0.27 -3.00
CA VAL A 47 -3.34 -0.08 -3.74
C VAL A 47 -3.22 -1.13 -4.86
N LEU A 48 -3.48 -2.41 -4.56
CA LEU A 48 -3.44 -3.48 -5.56
C LEU A 48 -4.37 -3.22 -6.75
N ALA A 49 -5.53 -2.61 -6.51
CA ALA A 49 -6.54 -2.35 -7.53
C ALA A 49 -6.28 -1.09 -8.37
N HIS A 50 -5.50 -0.12 -7.89
CA HIS A 50 -5.43 1.21 -8.51
C HIS A 50 -4.02 1.78 -8.68
N ALA A 51 -2.97 1.13 -8.20
CA ALA A 51 -1.60 1.62 -8.39
C ALA A 51 -1.20 1.61 -9.87
N ASP A 52 -0.41 2.61 -10.27
CA ASP A 52 0.16 2.75 -11.62
C ASP A 52 1.44 1.90 -11.82
N SER A 53 1.97 1.33 -10.74
CA SER A 53 3.16 0.46 -10.76
C SER A 53 2.81 -0.99 -10.43
N ALA A 54 3.76 -1.90 -10.68
CA ALA A 54 3.63 -3.27 -10.19
C ALA A 54 3.49 -3.27 -8.65
N VAL A 55 2.63 -4.13 -8.12
CA VAL A 55 2.37 -4.21 -6.67
C VAL A 55 2.83 -5.55 -6.11
N MET A 56 3.69 -5.50 -5.09
CA MET A 56 4.06 -6.66 -4.28
C MET A 56 3.42 -6.57 -2.91
N VAL A 57 2.55 -7.54 -2.60
CA VAL A 57 1.91 -7.66 -1.29
C VAL A 57 2.67 -8.69 -0.46
N ILE A 58 3.21 -8.25 0.67
CA ILE A 58 4.02 -9.11 1.56
C ILE A 58 3.23 -9.46 2.82
N ARG A 59 3.24 -10.74 3.20
CA ARG A 59 2.75 -11.19 4.50
C ARG A 59 3.93 -11.39 5.45
N ALA A 60 3.84 -10.79 6.63
CA ALA A 60 4.69 -11.11 7.78
C ALA A 60 4.02 -12.21 8.62
#